data_AF-A0A5E4P6K4-F1
#
_entry.id   AF-A0A5E4P6K4-F1
#
_cell.length_a   1.000
_cell.length_b   1.000
_cell.length_c   1.000
_cell.angle_alpha   90.00
_cell.angle_beta   90.00
_cell.angle_gamma   90.00
#
_symmetry.space_group_name_H-M   'P 1'
#
loop_
_entity.id
_entity.type
_entity.pdbx_description
1 polymer ?
#
loop_
_entity_poly.entity_id
_entity_poly.type
_entity_poly.pdbx_seq_one_letter_code
_entity_poly.pdbx_strand_id
1 'polypeptide(L)'
;MNELVKGEITGESRAALKKVVEKLAARGAQGVILGCTELPLILSEEDIASVKHGLKRFDTATIHANAILECALNPETFKKLEREWNAAKGKRFKLLN
;
A
#
# COMPACT_ATOMS: atom_id res chain seq x y z
N MET A 1 17.23 5.45 3.70
CA MET A 1 15.88 6.07 3.70
C MET A 1 15.91 7.60 3.63
N ASN A 2 17.05 8.27 3.90
CA ASN A 2 17.20 9.73 3.72
C ASN A 2 17.19 10.18 2.24
N GLU A 3 17.47 9.29 1.30
CA GLU A 3 17.50 9.57 -0.14
C GLU A 3 16.08 9.85 -0.70
N LEU A 4 15.11 9.00 -0.37
CA LEU A 4 13.75 9.08 -0.94
C LEU A 4 13.00 10.36 -0.56
N VAL A 5 13.15 10.81 0.68
CA VAL A 5 12.55 12.07 1.16
C VAL A 5 13.17 13.31 0.50
N LYS A 6 14.32 13.16 -0.17
CA LYS A 6 14.97 14.20 -0.97
C LYS A 6 14.66 14.06 -2.47
N GLY A 7 13.83 13.09 -2.86
CA GLY A 7 13.53 12.77 -4.26
C GLY A 7 14.65 12.00 -4.97
N GLU A 8 15.65 11.48 -4.26
CA GLU A 8 16.73 10.69 -4.84
C GLU A 8 16.28 9.24 -5.02
N ILE A 9 16.09 8.81 -6.27
CA ILE A 9 15.69 7.45 -6.63
C ILE A 9 16.89 6.71 -7.21
N THR A 10 17.49 5.82 -6.40
CA THR A 10 18.66 5.03 -6.80
C THR A 10 18.27 3.58 -7.08
N GLY A 11 19.02 2.92 -7.97
CA GLY A 11 18.88 1.48 -8.22
C GLY A 11 19.14 0.63 -6.97
N GLU A 12 20.06 1.08 -6.11
CA GLU A 12 20.37 0.42 -4.83
C GLU A 12 19.19 0.46 -3.86
N SER A 13 18.56 1.64 -3.69
CA SER A 13 17.37 1.78 -2.85
C SER A 13 16.21 0.93 -3.39
N ARG A 14 16.05 0.84 -4.72
CA ARG A 14 15.03 -0.02 -5.35
C ARG A 14 15.29 -1.49 -5.07
N ALA A 15 16.52 -1.95 -5.28
CA ALA A 15 16.92 -3.32 -5.01
C ALA A 15 16.76 -3.69 -3.52
N ALA A 16 17.11 -2.77 -2.61
CA ALA A 16 16.95 -2.96 -1.17
C ALA A 16 15.47 -3.13 -0.79
N LEU A 17 14.58 -2.27 -1.32
CA LEU A 17 13.14 -2.37 -1.08
C LEU A 17 12.55 -3.64 -1.70
N LYS A 18 12.94 -4.00 -2.92
CA LYS A 18 12.50 -5.25 -3.58
C LYS A 18 12.86 -6.48 -2.72
N LYS A 19 14.07 -6.53 -2.16
CA LYS A 19 14.50 -7.59 -1.25
C LYS A 19 13.65 -7.67 0.02
N VAL A 20 13.15 -6.54 0.53
CA VAL A 20 12.20 -6.54 1.66
C VAL A 20 10.88 -7.16 1.24
N VAL A 21 10.34 -6.79 0.08
CA VAL A 21 9.09 -7.35 -0.46
C VAL A 21 9.22 -8.86 -0.69
N GLU A 22 10.33 -9.33 -1.24
CA GLU A 22 10.63 -10.76 -1.43
C GLU A 22 10.64 -11.53 -0.11
N LYS A 23 11.27 -10.97 0.94
CA LYS A 23 11.26 -11.57 2.28
C LYS A 23 9.85 -11.64 2.87
N LEU A 24 9.01 -10.63 2.65
CA LEU A 24 7.62 -10.64 3.10
C LEU A 24 6.80 -11.69 2.34
N ALA A 25 6.97 -11.78 1.01
CA ALA A 25 6.33 -12.81 0.19
C ALA A 25 6.73 -14.22 0.63
N ALA A 26 8.01 -14.45 0.92
CA ALA A 26 8.50 -15.73 1.45
C ALA A 26 7.89 -16.11 2.81
N ARG A 27 7.42 -15.12 3.58
CA ARG A 27 6.73 -15.31 4.86
C ARG A 27 5.21 -15.46 4.70
N GLY A 28 4.70 -15.56 3.48
CA GLY A 28 3.27 -15.76 3.20
C GLY A 28 2.46 -14.47 3.03
N ALA A 29 3.11 -13.30 2.90
CA ALA A 29 2.38 -12.07 2.59
C ALA A 29 1.64 -12.24 1.25
N GLN A 30 0.36 -11.87 1.23
CA GLN A 30 -0.49 -11.92 0.03
C GLN A 30 -0.53 -10.59 -0.73
N GLY A 31 0.04 -9.55 -0.12
CA GLY A 31 0.13 -8.22 -0.68
C GLY A 31 1.02 -7.31 0.18
N VAL A 32 1.35 -6.15 -0.36
CA VAL A 32 2.14 -5.12 0.31
C VAL A 32 1.44 -3.78 0.25
N ILE A 33 1.42 -3.08 1.39
CA ILE A 33 0.89 -1.73 1.51
C ILE A 33 2.05 -0.76 1.31
N LEU A 34 1.95 0.10 0.31
CA LEU A 34 2.89 1.21 0.08
C LEU A 34 2.43 2.39 0.94
N GLY A 35 2.75 2.31 2.24
CA GLY A 35 2.18 3.20 3.27
C GLY A 35 2.78 4.60 3.35
N CYS A 36 3.87 4.87 2.63
CA CYS A 36 4.43 6.21 2.47
C CYS A 36 4.25 6.66 1.03
N THR A 37 4.01 7.95 0.82
CA THR A 37 3.75 8.55 -0.50
C THR A 37 4.92 8.40 -1.49
N GLU A 38 6.13 8.17 -1.00
CA GLU A 38 7.35 8.01 -1.80
C GLU A 38 7.56 6.58 -2.31
N LEU A 39 6.99 5.57 -1.64
CA LEU A 39 7.20 4.17 -2.02
C LEU A 39 6.70 3.82 -3.43
N PRO A 40 5.52 4.32 -3.88
CA PRO A 40 5.07 4.15 -5.27
C PRO A 40 5.99 4.78 -6.31
N LEU A 41 6.83 5.76 -5.94
CA LEU A 41 7.74 6.44 -6.88
C LEU A 41 8.97 5.59 -7.19
N ILE A 42 9.39 4.73 -6.25
CA ILE A 42 10.59 3.90 -6.37
C ILE A 42 10.29 2.45 -6.75
N LEU A 43 9.17 1.88 -6.31
CA LEU A 43 8.75 0.52 -6.65
C LEU A 43 7.64 0.55 -7.70
N SER A 44 7.96 0.11 -8.92
CA SER A 44 6.95 0.04 -9.98
C SER A 44 5.98 -1.13 -9.78
N GLU A 45 4.93 -1.18 -10.59
CA GLU A 45 4.00 -2.32 -10.58
C GLU A 45 4.72 -3.61 -10.98
N GLU A 46 5.61 -3.53 -11.96
CA GLU A 46 6.42 -4.65 -12.46
C GLU A 46 7.39 -5.15 -11.40
N ASP A 47 8.00 -4.24 -10.62
CA ASP A 47 8.89 -4.63 -9.52
C ASP A 47 8.17 -5.53 -8.51
N ILE A 48 6.94 -5.16 -8.12
CA ILE A 48 6.13 -5.95 -7.18
C ILE A 48 5.56 -7.21 -7.83
N ALA A 49 5.05 -7.12 -9.06
CA ALA A 49 4.48 -8.25 -9.79
C ALA A 49 5.52 -9.33 -10.09
N SER A 50 6.81 -8.95 -10.23
CA SER A 50 7.92 -9.89 -10.42
C SER A 50 8.26 -10.71 -9.17
N VAL A 51 7.76 -10.33 -7.99
CA VAL A 51 7.97 -11.07 -6.75
C VAL A 51 7.05 -12.31 -6.72
N LYS A 52 7.54 -13.39 -6.11
CA LYS A 52 6.88 -14.71 -6.00
C LYS A 52 5.36 -14.58 -5.76
N HIS A 53 4.58 -15.32 -6.56
CA HIS A 53 3.11 -15.39 -6.53
C HIS A 53 2.36 -14.12 -7.02
N GLY A 54 3.02 -13.16 -7.67
CA GLY A 54 2.32 -12.00 -8.23
C GLY A 54 1.66 -11.16 -7.14
N LEU A 55 2.47 -10.71 -6.18
CA LEU A 55 2.00 -9.97 -5.01
C LEU A 55 1.16 -8.75 -5.41
N LYS A 56 0.06 -8.49 -4.70
CA LYS A 56 -0.72 -7.26 -4.89
C LYS A 56 -0.05 -6.09 -4.17
N ARG A 57 0.05 -4.94 -4.83
CA ARG A 57 0.42 -3.67 -4.17
C ARG A 57 -0.83 -2.86 -3.81
N PHE A 58 -0.78 -2.17 -2.69
CA PHE A 58 -1.83 -1.23 -2.28
C PHE A 58 -1.18 0.14 -2.05
N ASP A 59 -1.32 1.03 -3.01
CA ASP A 59 -0.89 2.41 -2.92
C ASP A 59 -1.89 3.21 -2.08
N THR A 60 -1.52 3.51 -0.84
CA THR A 60 -2.44 4.18 0.09
C THR A 60 -2.73 5.61 -0.34
N ALA A 61 -1.79 6.28 -1.02
CA ALA A 61 -1.99 7.64 -1.49
C ALA A 61 -3.07 7.67 -2.58
N THR A 62 -2.95 6.79 -3.57
CA THR A 62 -3.94 6.64 -4.65
C THR A 62 -5.31 6.20 -4.11
N ILE A 63 -5.33 5.20 -3.22
CA ILE A 63 -6.58 4.71 -2.61
C ILE A 63 -7.28 5.82 -1.83
N HIS A 64 -6.54 6.58 -1.01
CA HIS A 64 -7.11 7.69 -0.24
C HIS A 64 -7.60 8.82 -1.15
N ALA A 65 -6.82 9.22 -2.15
CA ALA A 65 -7.20 10.29 -3.06
C ALA A 65 -8.51 9.97 -3.79
N ASN A 66 -8.64 8.75 -4.30
CA ASN A 66 -9.86 8.29 -4.97
C ASN A 66 -11.06 8.26 -4.00
N ALA A 67 -10.89 7.72 -2.79
CA ALA A 67 -11.96 7.69 -1.80
C ALA A 67 -12.42 9.10 -1.37
N ILE A 68 -11.48 10.04 -1.22
CA ILE A 68 -11.78 11.44 -0.89
C ILE A 68 -12.54 12.10 -2.04
N LEU A 69 -12.11 11.88 -3.28
CA LEU A 69 -12.80 12.40 -4.47
C LEU A 69 -14.23 11.88 -4.55
N GLU A 70 -14.44 10.58 -4.35
CA GLU A 70 -15.78 9.97 -4.32
C GLU A 70 -16.66 10.57 -3.23
N CYS A 71 -16.12 10.84 -2.03
CA CYS A 71 -16.84 11.50 -0.95
C CYS A 71 -17.20 12.95 -1.29
N ALA A 72 -16.29 13.68 -1.96
CA ALA A 72 -16.51 15.06 -2.36
C ALA A 72 -17.61 15.19 -3.41
N LEU A 73 -17.67 14.24 -4.35
CA LEU A 73 -18.70 14.18 -5.40
C LEU A 73 -20.02 13.58 -4.90
N ASN A 74 -19.98 12.72 -3.89
CA ASN A 74 -21.16 12.09 -3.29
C ASN A 74 -21.05 12.02 -1.75
N PRO A 75 -21.61 13.01 -1.03
CA PRO A 75 -21.55 13.06 0.44
C PRO A 75 -22.17 11.84 1.16
N GLU A 76 -23.06 11.08 0.54
CA GLU A 76 -23.61 9.85 1.12
C GLU A 76 -22.56 8.74 1.23
N THR A 77 -21.54 8.74 0.35
CA THR A 77 -20.40 7.83 0.40
C THR A 77 -19.65 7.98 1.73
N PHE A 78 -19.41 9.20 2.18
CA PHE A 78 -18.72 9.46 3.45
C PHE A 78 -19.49 8.89 4.64
N LYS A 79 -20.81 9.16 4.72
CA LYS A 79 -21.67 8.63 5.79
C LYS A 79 -21.72 7.11 5.81
N LYS A 80 -21.63 6.46 4.64
CA LYS A 80 -21.53 5.00 4.55
C LYS A 80 -20.20 4.51 5.12
N LEU A 81 -19.08 5.07 4.68
CA LEU A 81 -17.74 4.70 5.15
C LEU A 81 -17.59 4.89 6.66
N GLU A 82 -18.11 5.98 7.21
CA GLU A 82 -18.09 6.25 8.66
C GLU A 82 -18.84 5.18 9.45
N ARG A 83 -20.03 4.76 8.98
CA ARG A 83 -20.81 3.68 9.59
C ARG A 83 -20.06 2.35 9.55
N GLU A 84 -19.47 2.00 8.41
CA GLU A 84 -18.68 0.78 8.24
C GLU A 84 -17.45 0.77 9.15
N TRP A 85 -16.72 1.89 9.21
CA TRP A 85 -15.57 2.06 10.09
C TRP A 85 -15.95 1.89 11.56
N ASN A 86 -17.02 2.56 12.02
CA ASN A 86 -17.49 2.44 13.39
C ASN A 86 -17.94 1.01 13.74
N ALA A 87 -18.53 0.28 12.78
CA ALA A 87 -18.89 -1.12 12.96
C ALA A 87 -17.70 -2.09 12.94
N ALA A 88 -16.58 -1.70 12.32
CA ALA A 88 -15.35 -2.48 12.25
C ALA A 88 -14.35 -2.16 13.38
N LYS A 89 -14.43 -0.96 13.96
CA LYS A 89 -13.51 -0.47 15.00
C LYS A 89 -13.42 -1.46 16.17
N GLY A 90 -12.20 -1.83 16.53
CA GLY A 90 -11.92 -2.77 17.62
C GLY A 90 -11.98 -4.26 17.22
N LYS A 91 -12.40 -4.61 16.00
CA LYS A 91 -12.30 -5.99 15.50
C LYS A 91 -10.84 -6.28 15.13
N ARG A 92 -10.24 -7.25 15.82
CA ARG A 92 -8.89 -7.73 15.52
C ARG A 92 -8.95 -8.55 14.22
N PHE A 93 -8.34 -8.07 13.15
CA PHE A 93 -8.14 -8.89 11.95
C PHE A 93 -7.22 -10.06 12.35
N LYS A 94 -7.76 -11.28 12.35
CA LYS A 94 -6.92 -12.48 12.42
C LYS A 94 -6.14 -12.52 11.12
N LEU A 95 -4.83 -12.28 11.21
CA LEU A 95 -3.91 -12.62 10.13
C LEU A 95 -4.10 -14.13 9.89
N LEU A 96 -4.58 -14.48 8.70
CA LEU A 96 -4.68 -15.85 8.26
C LEU A 96 -3.25 -16.42 8.27
N ASN A 97 -3.03 -17.44 9.10
CA ASN A 97 -1.81 -18.24 9.09
C ASN A 97 -1.83 -19.20 7.92
#